data_AF-A0AA88YNI3-F1
#
_entry.id   AF-A0AA88YNI3-F1
#
_cell.length_a   1.000
_cell.length_b   1.000
_cell.length_c   1.000
_cell.angle_alpha   90.00
_cell.angle_beta   90.00
_cell.angle_gamma   90.00
#
_symmetry.space_group_name_H-M   'P 1'
#
loop_
_entity.id
_entity.type
_entity.pdbx_description
1 polymer ?
#
loop_
_entity_poly.entity_id
_entity_poly.type
_entity_poly.pdbx_seq_one_letter_code
_entity_poly.pdbx_strand_id
1 'polypeptide(L)'
;MEIDLQKNNNLTFSLLDQSYLPQNCVLERILSVQMLDTLDVDEIYSLYTKIKHHQVTHIEDRQRISLGSPYTSESWLQPCLESPINVNRESIEYAASAVKRFTVSKTMQDCSIMLAMQRKTVQHSCEENKHQVLTDSHGRQYIFSVCIVDLDPKPVNKIRKYHEQRCEMSKAYQETVADS
;
A
#
# COMPACT_ATOMS: atom_id res chain seq x y z
N MET A 1 42.20 21.13 20.35
CA MET A 1 41.08 20.21 20.62
C MET A 1 39.86 20.84 19.96
N GLU A 2 39.81 21.01 18.63
CA GLU A 2 39.91 20.02 17.55
C GLU A 2 38.91 18.88 17.74
N ILE A 3 37.74 19.02 17.13
CA ILE A 3 37.12 18.00 16.27
C ILE A 3 36.46 18.75 15.10
N ASP A 4 37.13 18.73 13.96
CA ASP A 4 36.58 19.02 12.65
C ASP A 4 35.46 18.03 12.32
N LEU A 5 34.29 18.54 11.91
CA LEU A 5 33.25 17.75 11.24
C LEU A 5 33.25 18.08 9.75
N GLN A 6 34.37 17.77 9.08
CA GLN A 6 34.32 17.40 7.67
C GLN A 6 34.12 15.88 7.57
N LYS A 7 32.90 15.47 7.21
CA LYS A 7 32.68 14.19 6.55
C LYS A 7 31.79 14.41 5.32
N ASN A 8 32.50 14.56 4.20
CA ASN A 8 32.21 13.98 2.89
C ASN A 8 30.86 13.28 2.78
N ASN A 9 29.98 13.82 1.95
CA ASN A 9 29.07 13.00 1.16
C ASN A 9 29.35 13.30 -0.31
N ASN A 10 30.49 12.79 -0.79
CA ASN A 10 30.59 12.37 -2.17
C ASN A 10 29.44 11.38 -2.39
N LEU A 11 28.35 11.85 -2.98
CA LEU A 11 27.37 10.98 -3.61
C LEU A 11 27.99 10.47 -4.91
N THR A 12 29.07 9.69 -4.78
CA THR A 12 29.31 8.58 -5.68
C THR A 12 28.05 7.73 -5.59
N PHE A 13 27.15 7.94 -6.55
CA PHE A 13 26.19 6.93 -6.98
C PHE A 13 27.03 5.70 -7.36
N SER A 14 27.37 4.89 -6.36
CA SER A 14 27.91 3.56 -6.56
C SER A 14 26.76 2.74 -7.14
N LEU A 15 26.72 2.76 -8.47
CA LEU A 15 26.11 1.73 -9.29
C LEU A 15 26.51 0.39 -8.67
N LEU A 16 25.51 -0.39 -8.26
CA LEU A 16 25.60 -1.76 -7.71
C LEU A 16 25.75 -1.87 -6.18
N ASP A 17 24.70 -1.49 -5.42
CA ASP A 17 24.27 -2.33 -4.30
C ASP A 17 22.76 -2.16 -4.00
N GLN A 18 22.00 -3.20 -4.38
CA GLN A 18 20.64 -3.61 -3.99
C GLN A 18 19.56 -2.54 -3.75
N SER A 19 18.76 -2.28 -4.79
CA SER A 19 17.28 -2.26 -4.85
C SER A 19 16.45 -2.15 -3.55
N TYR A 20 16.71 -1.20 -2.67
CA TYR A 20 15.84 -0.93 -1.53
C TYR A 20 15.42 0.54 -1.51
N LEU A 21 14.12 0.76 -1.35
CA LEU A 21 13.57 2.10 -1.12
C LEU A 21 14.12 2.64 0.21
N PRO A 22 14.43 3.95 0.32
CA PRO A 22 14.90 4.52 1.57
C PRO A 22 13.93 4.24 2.72
N GLN A 23 14.45 3.84 3.87
CA GLN A 23 13.62 3.48 5.02
C GLN A 23 12.69 4.63 5.41
N ASN A 24 11.42 4.31 5.70
CA ASN A 24 10.38 5.26 6.08
C ASN A 24 10.03 6.31 5.00
N CYS A 25 10.52 6.16 3.76
CA CYS A 25 10.06 7.02 2.67
C CYS A 25 8.62 6.68 2.29
N VAL A 26 7.94 7.60 1.61
CA VAL A 26 6.54 7.44 1.20
C VAL A 26 6.34 6.17 0.37
N LEU A 27 7.26 5.88 -0.55
CA LEU A 27 7.19 4.68 -1.40
C LEU A 27 7.36 3.39 -0.62
N GLU A 28 8.28 3.33 0.35
CA GLU A 28 8.49 2.14 1.19
C GLU A 28 7.23 1.85 2.00
N ARG A 29 6.62 2.88 2.58
CA ARG A 29 5.37 2.74 3.33
C ARG A 29 4.20 2.28 2.47
N ILE A 30 4.07 2.81 1.24
CA ILE A 30 3.05 2.36 0.28
C ILE A 30 3.29 0.89 -0.07
N LEU A 31 4.52 0.52 -0.43
CA LEU A 31 4.89 -0.84 -0.77
C LEU A 31 4.58 -1.81 0.38
N SER A 32 4.91 -1.45 1.62
CA SER A 32 4.63 -2.25 2.82
C SER A 32 3.14 -2.55 2.99
N VAL A 33 2.24 -1.63 2.60
CA VAL A 33 0.79 -1.87 2.62
C VAL A 33 0.33 -2.67 1.39
N GLN A 34 0.93 -2.44 0.21
CA GLN A 34 0.67 -3.26 -0.98
C GLN A 34 1.03 -4.74 -0.73
N MET A 35 2.06 -5.02 0.06
CA MET A 35 2.49 -6.37 0.44
C MET A 35 1.55 -7.09 1.43
N LEU A 36 0.45 -6.46 1.87
CA LEU A 36 -0.62 -7.17 2.59
C LEU A 36 -1.34 -8.21 1.70
N ASP A 37 -1.21 -8.10 0.38
CA ASP A 37 -1.71 -9.03 -0.65
C ASP A 37 -0.81 -10.27 -0.74
N THR A 38 -0.87 -11.12 0.28
CA THR A 38 0.00 -12.32 0.39
C THR A 38 -0.58 -13.57 -0.27
N LEU A 39 -1.86 -13.54 -0.63
CA LEU A 39 -2.58 -14.64 -1.27
C LEU A 39 -2.95 -14.22 -2.69
N ASP A 40 -3.04 -15.17 -3.61
CA ASP A 40 -3.47 -14.80 -4.96
C ASP A 40 -4.96 -14.44 -5.03
N VAL A 41 -5.38 -13.86 -6.15
CA VAL A 41 -6.77 -13.43 -6.34
C VAL A 41 -7.75 -14.61 -6.33
N ASP A 42 -7.34 -15.82 -6.70
CA ASP A 42 -8.20 -17.00 -6.74
C ASP A 42 -8.44 -17.52 -5.31
N GLU A 43 -7.40 -17.58 -4.49
CA GLU A 43 -7.47 -17.90 -3.07
C GLU A 43 -8.36 -16.88 -2.34
N ILE A 44 -8.17 -15.59 -2.58
CA ILE A 44 -9.01 -14.53 -2.00
C ILE A 44 -10.46 -14.65 -2.47
N TYR A 45 -10.70 -14.98 -3.74
CA TYR A 45 -12.05 -15.20 -4.26
C TYR A 45 -12.74 -16.38 -3.56
N SER A 46 -12.03 -17.50 -3.36
CA SER A 46 -12.53 -18.64 -2.59
C SER A 46 -12.92 -18.25 -1.16
N LEU A 47 -12.04 -17.53 -0.44
CA LEU A 47 -12.33 -17.04 0.91
C LEU A 47 -13.54 -16.08 0.94
N TYR A 48 -13.64 -15.19 -0.05
CA TYR A 48 -14.78 -14.29 -0.20
C TYR A 48 -16.10 -15.05 -0.39
N THR A 49 -16.14 -16.08 -1.23
CA THR A 49 -17.35 -16.89 -1.43
C THR A 49 -17.74 -17.65 -0.16
N LYS A 50 -16.75 -18.19 0.58
CA LYS A 50 -16.95 -18.83 1.89
C LYS A 50 -17.62 -17.88 2.89
N ILE A 51 -17.15 -16.63 2.98
CA ILE A 51 -17.74 -15.59 3.84
C ILE A 51 -19.17 -15.28 3.43
N LYS A 52 -19.42 -15.11 2.12
CA LYS A 52 -20.78 -14.84 1.63
C LYS A 52 -21.74 -15.97 1.95
N HIS A 53 -21.32 -17.21 1.80
CA HIS A 53 -22.13 -18.36 2.20
C HIS A 53 -22.39 -18.38 3.71
N HIS A 54 -21.35 -18.18 4.53
CA HIS A 54 -21.47 -18.12 5.99
C HIS A 54 -22.43 -17.01 6.47
N GLN A 55 -22.37 -15.83 5.87
CA GLN A 55 -23.29 -14.72 6.19
C GLN A 55 -24.75 -15.04 5.88
N VAL A 56 -25.03 -15.98 4.97
CA VAL A 56 -26.40 -16.44 4.68
C VAL A 56 -26.85 -17.49 5.68
N THR A 57 -25.96 -18.40 6.09
CA THR A 57 -26.29 -19.53 6.96
C THR A 57 -26.23 -19.21 8.46
N HIS A 58 -25.43 -18.21 8.87
CA HIS A 58 -25.20 -17.79 10.26
C HIS A 58 -25.39 -16.27 10.36
N ILE A 59 -26.63 -15.85 10.61
CA ILE A 59 -27.04 -14.43 10.59
C ILE A 59 -26.43 -13.67 11.78
N GLU A 60 -26.31 -14.34 12.92
CA GLU A 60 -25.71 -13.85 14.16
C GLU A 60 -24.27 -13.36 13.97
N ASP A 61 -23.53 -13.97 13.06
CA ASP A 61 -22.13 -13.61 12.82
C ASP A 61 -21.96 -12.43 11.87
N ARG A 62 -23.01 -11.97 11.18
CA ARG A 62 -22.91 -10.94 10.12
C ARG A 62 -22.18 -9.67 10.53
N GLN A 63 -22.42 -9.18 11.76
CA GLN A 63 -21.74 -7.99 12.26
C GLN A 63 -20.26 -8.26 12.52
N ARG A 64 -19.97 -9.42 13.12
CA ARG A 64 -18.63 -9.86 13.51
C ARG A 64 -17.71 -10.08 12.29
N ILE A 65 -18.24 -10.68 11.22
CA ILE A 65 -17.53 -10.92 9.96
C ILE A 65 -17.88 -9.89 8.87
N SER A 66 -18.29 -8.69 9.27
CA SER A 66 -18.62 -7.64 8.31
C SER A 66 -17.39 -7.28 7.47
N LEU A 67 -17.61 -7.26 6.15
CA LEU A 67 -16.67 -6.82 5.14
C LEU A 67 -16.97 -5.38 4.67
N GLY A 68 -17.89 -4.69 5.33
CA GLY A 68 -18.29 -3.34 4.99
C GLY A 68 -18.02 -2.34 6.12
N SER A 69 -18.62 -1.16 5.97
CA SER A 69 -18.65 -0.11 6.99
C SER A 69 -19.24 -0.62 8.32
N PRO A 70 -18.81 -0.08 9.48
CA PRO A 70 -17.82 0.99 9.64
C PRO A 70 -16.36 0.52 9.53
N TYR A 71 -15.50 1.37 8.96
CA TYR A 71 -14.06 1.14 8.88
C TYR A 71 -13.38 1.57 10.20
N THR A 72 -13.40 0.70 11.21
CA THR A 72 -12.82 1.00 12.54
C THR A 72 -11.44 0.40 12.72
N SER A 73 -10.70 0.89 13.71
CA SER A 73 -9.38 0.36 14.05
C SER A 73 -9.42 -1.13 14.39
N GLU A 74 -10.42 -1.56 15.15
CA GLU A 74 -10.57 -2.95 15.61
C GLU A 74 -10.95 -3.88 14.45
N SER A 75 -11.85 -3.42 13.59
CA SER A 75 -12.41 -4.25 12.52
C SER A 75 -11.54 -4.30 11.27
N TRP A 76 -10.75 -3.26 10.99
CA TRP A 76 -10.00 -3.11 9.73
C TRP A 76 -8.50 -2.86 9.92
N LEU A 77 -8.09 -2.05 10.89
CA LEU A 77 -6.67 -1.73 11.08
C LEU A 77 -5.91 -2.88 11.77
N GLN A 78 -6.42 -3.38 12.90
CA GLN A 78 -5.79 -4.47 13.66
C GLN A 78 -5.51 -5.71 12.80
N PRO A 79 -6.45 -6.20 11.96
CA PRO A 79 -6.18 -7.33 11.06
C PRO A 79 -5.02 -7.09 10.06
N CYS A 80 -4.71 -5.84 9.73
CA CYS A 80 -3.60 -5.50 8.83
C CYS A 80 -2.26 -5.42 9.56
N LEU A 81 -2.26 -5.11 10.86
CA LEU A 81 -1.06 -4.99 11.69
C LEU A 81 -0.61 -6.33 12.28
N GLU A 82 -1.55 -7.21 12.56
CA GLU A 82 -1.27 -8.50 13.19
C GLU A 82 -0.80 -9.53 12.15
N SER A 83 0.16 -10.37 12.55
CA SER A 83 0.69 -11.43 11.71
C SER A 83 -0.21 -12.67 11.77
N PRO A 84 -0.59 -13.30 10.63
CA PRO A 84 -1.49 -14.44 10.61
C PRO A 84 -0.86 -15.77 11.09
N ILE A 85 0.35 -15.75 11.67
CA ILE A 85 1.15 -16.95 12.00
C ILE A 85 0.42 -17.93 12.92
N ASN A 86 -0.44 -17.44 13.82
CA ASN A 86 -1.14 -18.27 14.81
C ASN A 86 -2.65 -18.43 14.56
N VAL A 87 -3.13 -18.04 13.38
CA VAL A 87 -4.57 -18.06 13.09
C VAL A 87 -4.93 -19.34 12.33
N ASN A 88 -6.00 -20.02 12.75
CA ASN A 88 -6.54 -21.16 12.03
C ASN A 88 -7.01 -20.71 10.63
N ARG A 89 -6.33 -21.14 9.57
CA ARG A 89 -6.64 -20.79 8.17
C ARG A 89 -8.02 -21.25 7.72
N GLU A 90 -8.59 -22.25 8.40
CA GLU A 90 -9.93 -22.75 8.11
C GLU A 90 -11.03 -21.93 8.79
N SER A 91 -10.68 -20.98 9.67
CA SER A 91 -11.66 -20.16 10.37
C SER A 91 -12.27 -19.08 9.47
N ILE A 92 -13.47 -18.61 9.84
CA ILE A 92 -14.15 -17.53 9.10
C ILE A 92 -13.50 -16.17 9.36
N GLU A 93 -12.89 -16.01 10.53
CA GLU A 93 -12.14 -14.82 10.95
C GLU A 93 -10.86 -14.67 10.13
N TYR A 94 -10.15 -15.77 9.88
CA TYR A 94 -9.02 -15.78 8.97
C TYR A 94 -9.45 -15.33 7.58
N ALA A 95 -10.52 -15.92 7.04
CA ALA A 95 -11.06 -15.55 5.74
C ALA A 95 -11.40 -14.06 5.68
N ALA A 96 -12.10 -13.54 6.69
CA ALA A 96 -12.46 -12.13 6.76
C ALA A 96 -11.24 -11.21 6.85
N SER A 97 -10.24 -11.58 7.66
CA SER A 97 -8.97 -10.85 7.77
C SER A 97 -8.21 -10.81 6.45
N ALA A 98 -8.06 -11.96 5.78
CA ALA A 98 -7.39 -12.07 4.49
C ALA A 98 -8.08 -11.19 3.42
N VAL A 99 -9.41 -11.24 3.33
CA VAL A 99 -10.18 -10.41 2.40
C VAL A 99 -10.02 -8.91 2.70
N LYS A 100 -10.05 -8.50 3.98
CA LYS A 100 -9.84 -7.09 4.37
C LYS A 100 -8.45 -6.61 3.97
N ARG A 101 -7.41 -7.36 4.34
CA ARG A 101 -6.00 -7.07 3.99
C ARG A 101 -5.82 -6.93 2.48
N PHE A 102 -6.41 -7.83 1.70
CA PHE A 102 -6.40 -7.77 0.25
C PHE A 102 -7.02 -6.46 -0.27
N THR A 103 -8.20 -6.06 0.23
CA THR A 103 -8.85 -4.82 -0.23
C THR A 103 -8.12 -3.54 0.18
N VAL A 104 -7.47 -3.54 1.35
CA VAL A 104 -6.57 -2.45 1.77
C VAL A 104 -5.37 -2.37 0.83
N SER A 105 -4.76 -3.51 0.50
CA SER A 105 -3.67 -3.55 -0.49
C SER A 105 -4.12 -3.04 -1.86
N LYS A 106 -5.27 -3.48 -2.38
CA LYS A 106 -5.81 -2.98 -3.66
C LYS A 106 -6.12 -1.48 -3.63
N THR A 107 -6.40 -0.91 -2.47
CA THR A 107 -6.52 0.55 -2.33
C THR A 107 -5.17 1.24 -2.56
N MET A 108 -4.10 0.70 -1.98
CA MET A 108 -2.74 1.24 -2.17
C MET A 108 -2.09 0.90 -3.51
N GLN A 109 -2.53 -0.15 -4.20
CA GLN A 109 -2.10 -0.45 -5.57
C GLN A 109 -2.67 0.57 -6.57
N ASP A 110 -3.84 1.15 -6.26
CA ASP A 110 -4.55 2.11 -7.11
C ASP A 110 -4.46 3.57 -6.60
N CYS A 111 -3.64 3.86 -5.58
CA CYS A 111 -3.50 5.20 -5.03
C CYS A 111 -2.56 6.06 -5.89
N SER A 112 -2.70 7.39 -5.78
CA SER A 112 -1.81 8.34 -6.46
C SER A 112 -0.91 9.08 -5.46
N ILE A 113 0.31 9.42 -5.88
CA ILE A 113 1.22 10.28 -5.11
C ILE A 113 1.24 11.66 -5.74
N MET A 114 0.83 12.67 -4.98
CA MET A 114 0.90 14.07 -5.36
C MET A 114 2.13 14.72 -4.74
N LEU A 115 3.02 15.25 -5.58
CA LEU A 115 4.19 16.02 -5.18
C LEU A 115 3.99 17.48 -5.59
N ALA A 116 3.93 18.38 -4.62
CA ALA A 116 3.89 19.81 -4.86
C ALA A 116 5.24 20.44 -4.51
N MET A 117 5.74 21.32 -5.38
CA MET A 117 7.02 22.00 -5.20
C MET A 117 6.88 23.49 -5.51
N GLN A 118 7.45 24.33 -4.65
CA GLN A 118 7.54 25.76 -4.84
C GLN A 118 8.99 26.20 -4.72
N ARG A 119 9.46 26.98 -5.69
CA ARG A 119 10.82 27.55 -5.63
C ARG A 119 10.93 28.50 -4.44
N LYS A 120 11.95 28.31 -3.61
CA LYS A 120 12.22 29.18 -2.46
C LYS A 120 12.76 30.52 -2.95
N THR A 121 12.08 31.60 -2.58
CA THR A 121 12.52 32.98 -2.80
C THR A 121 13.05 33.59 -1.49
N VAL A 122 13.72 34.74 -1.59
CA VAL A 122 14.33 35.46 -0.45
C VAL A 122 13.30 35.81 0.63
N GLN A 123 12.01 35.90 0.30
CA GLN A 123 10.94 36.23 1.24
C GLN A 123 10.57 35.07 2.20
N HIS A 124 10.99 33.84 1.91
CA HIS A 124 10.74 32.67 2.77
C HIS A 124 11.79 32.47 3.87
N SER A 125 12.76 33.39 4.04
CA SER A 125 13.77 33.30 5.10
C SER A 125 13.28 33.80 6.46
N CYS A 126 12.10 34.42 6.52
CA CYS A 126 11.56 35.06 7.72
C CYS A 126 10.69 34.13 8.58
N GLU A 127 10.24 32.99 8.02
CA GLU A 127 9.35 32.07 8.71
C GLU A 127 10.16 30.90 9.30
N GLU A 128 10.14 30.77 10.63
CA GLU A 128 10.75 29.68 11.41
C GLU A 128 10.09 28.30 11.19
N ASN A 129 9.47 28.08 10.03
CA ASN A 129 8.80 26.83 9.72
C ASN A 129 9.82 25.78 9.27
N LYS A 130 9.78 24.60 9.92
CA LYS A 130 10.54 23.37 9.58
C LYS A 130 10.06 22.77 8.25
N HIS A 131 10.04 23.55 7.18
CA HIS A 131 9.66 23.07 5.86
C HIS A 131 10.70 22.08 5.33
N GLN A 132 10.23 21.02 4.69
CA GLN A 132 11.11 20.11 3.97
C GLN A 132 11.62 20.84 2.71
N VAL A 133 12.95 20.90 2.55
CA VAL A 133 13.60 21.62 1.45
C VAL A 133 14.42 20.64 0.62
N LEU A 134 14.22 20.69 -0.70
CA LEU A 134 15.05 20.01 -1.69
C LEU A 134 15.96 21.02 -2.38
N THR A 135 17.18 20.59 -2.71
CA THR A 135 18.12 21.37 -3.52
C THR A 135 18.41 20.60 -4.79
N ASP A 136 18.27 21.24 -5.95
CA ASP A 136 18.59 20.62 -7.23
C ASP A 136 20.09 20.68 -7.55
N SER A 137 20.50 20.10 -8.69
CA SER A 137 21.89 20.09 -9.15
C SER A 137 22.47 21.47 -9.47
N HIS A 138 21.64 22.52 -9.54
CA HIS A 138 22.05 23.90 -9.81
C HIS A 138 22.01 24.77 -8.55
N GLY A 139 21.83 24.17 -7.36
CA GLY A 139 21.76 24.89 -6.09
C GLY A 139 20.43 25.62 -5.87
N ARG A 140 19.41 25.40 -6.70
CA ARG A 140 18.09 26.01 -6.51
C ARG A 140 17.33 25.24 -5.42
N GLN A 141 16.74 25.98 -4.49
CA GLN A 141 16.01 25.42 -3.37
C GLN A 141 14.51 25.41 -3.64
N TYR A 142 13.85 24.34 -3.19
CA TYR A 142 12.42 24.12 -3.33
C TYR A 142 11.83 23.69 -1.98
N ILE A 143 10.75 24.35 -1.58
CA ILE A 143 9.87 23.85 -0.53
C ILE A 143 8.96 22.83 -1.20
N PHE A 144 8.79 21.66 -0.59
CA PHE A 144 7.94 20.63 -1.17
C PHE A 144 7.02 19.99 -0.14
N SER A 145 5.94 19.39 -0.62
CA SER A 145 5.04 18.54 0.14
C SER A 145 4.67 17.32 -0.68
N VAL A 146 4.45 16.19 0.01
CA VAL A 146 4.02 14.93 -0.58
C VAL A 146 2.69 14.55 0.05
N CYS A 147 1.73 14.16 -0.77
CA CYS A 147 0.42 13.68 -0.35
C CYS A 147 0.09 12.38 -1.08
N ILE A 148 -0.63 11.48 -0.42
CA ILE A 148 -1.20 10.28 -1.04
C ILE A 148 -2.70 10.55 -1.19
N VAL A 149 -3.22 10.38 -2.41
CA VAL A 149 -4.62 10.61 -2.75
C VAL A 149 -5.26 9.34 -3.31
N ASP A 150 -6.58 9.35 -3.50
CA ASP A 150 -7.38 8.20 -3.98
C ASP A 150 -7.41 7.00 -3.00
N LEU A 151 -7.53 7.29 -1.70
CA LEU A 151 -7.49 6.31 -0.61
C LEU A 151 -8.85 5.72 -0.22
N ASP A 152 -9.85 5.81 -1.11
CA ASP A 152 -11.16 5.22 -0.85
C ASP A 152 -11.08 3.68 -0.83
N PRO A 153 -11.54 3.01 0.25
CA PRO A 153 -11.46 1.55 0.33
C PRO A 153 -12.14 0.88 -0.85
N LYS A 154 -11.43 -0.04 -1.51
CA LYS A 154 -12.02 -0.82 -2.61
C LYS A 154 -13.18 -1.68 -2.09
N PRO A 155 -14.38 -1.56 -2.66
CA PRO A 155 -15.53 -2.29 -2.15
C PRO A 155 -15.36 -3.79 -2.43
N VAL A 156 -15.71 -4.63 -1.44
CA VAL A 156 -15.45 -6.08 -1.48
C VAL A 156 -16.16 -6.83 -2.62
N ASN A 157 -17.24 -6.27 -3.16
CA ASN A 157 -17.89 -6.84 -4.34
C ASN A 157 -17.01 -6.79 -5.60
N LYS A 158 -15.98 -5.94 -5.65
CA LYS A 158 -14.99 -5.93 -6.73
C LYS A 158 -14.10 -7.16 -6.76
N ILE A 159 -14.02 -7.95 -5.69
CA ILE A 159 -13.18 -9.18 -5.66
C ILE A 159 -13.55 -10.12 -6.80
N ARG A 160 -14.84 -10.28 -7.09
CA ARG A 160 -15.30 -11.05 -8.25
C ARG A 160 -14.75 -10.50 -9.57
N LYS A 161 -14.81 -9.18 -9.75
CA LYS A 161 -14.29 -8.52 -10.95
C LYS A 161 -12.78 -8.68 -11.07
N TYR A 162 -12.03 -8.58 -9.98
CA TYR A 162 -10.58 -8.79 -9.99
C TYR A 162 -10.22 -10.22 -10.40
N HIS A 163 -10.97 -11.22 -9.94
CA HIS A 163 -10.80 -12.60 -10.36
C HIS A 163 -11.06 -12.79 -11.86
N GLU A 164 -12.18 -12.25 -12.36
CA GLU A 164 -12.51 -12.27 -13.80
C GLU A 164 -11.41 -11.61 -14.65
N GLN A 165 -10.97 -10.40 -14.26
CA GLN A 165 -9.91 -9.67 -14.95
C GLN A 165 -8.57 -10.43 -14.92
N ARG A 166 -8.21 -11.04 -13.79
CA ARG A 166 -7.00 -11.87 -13.70
C ARG A 166 -7.02 -13.00 -14.71
N CYS A 167 -8.15 -13.70 -14.84
CA CYS A 167 -8.30 -14.79 -15.80
C CYS A 167 -8.16 -14.28 -17.24
N GLU A 168 -8.78 -13.15 -17.58
CA GLU A 168 -8.69 -12.53 -18.90
C GLU A 168 -7.26 -12.11 -19.24
N MET A 169 -6.57 -11.43 -18.32
CA MET A 169 -5.18 -11.02 -18.49
C MET A 169 -4.24 -12.21 -18.68
N SER A 170 -4.42 -13.27 -17.90
CA SER A 170 -3.60 -14.49 -18.02
C SER A 170 -3.81 -15.18 -19.37
N LYS A 171 -5.04 -15.26 -19.86
CA LYS A 171 -5.36 -15.86 -21.18
C LYS A 171 -4.75 -15.04 -22.31
N ALA A 172 -4.99 -13.73 -22.31
CA ALA A 172 -4.45 -12.84 -23.34
C ALA A 172 -2.91 -12.88 -23.38
N TYR A 173 -2.24 -12.91 -22.23
CA TYR A 173 -0.79 -13.03 -22.18
C TYR A 173 -0.30 -14.36 -22.76
N GLN A 174 -0.94 -15.49 -22.42
CA GLN A 174 -0.58 -16.81 -22.97
C GLN A 174 -0.75 -16.89 -24.48
N GLU A 175 -1.82 -16.32 -25.03
CA GLU A 175 -2.06 -16.25 -26.48
C GLU A 175 -0.95 -15.48 -27.19
N THR A 176 -0.56 -14.31 -26.65
CA THR A 176 0.54 -13.53 -27.25
C THR A 176 1.89 -14.23 -27.25
N VAL A 177 2.18 -15.03 -26.21
CA VAL A 177 3.43 -15.79 -26.12
C VAL A 177 3.40 -17.01 -27.06
N ALA A 178 2.25 -17.63 -27.29
CA ALA A 178 2.11 -18.76 -28.20
C ALA A 178 2.21 -18.37 -29.68
N ASP A 179 1.86 -17.11 -30.01
CA ASP A 179 1.93 -16.55 -31.37
C ASP A 179 3.31 -15.92 -31.72
N SER A 180 4.27 -15.91 -30.78
CA SER A 180 5.64 -15.36 -30.94
C SER A 180 6.69 -16.43 -31.18
#